data_AF-A0A3D0N242-F1
#
_entry.id   AF-A0A3D0N242-F1
#
_cell.length_a   1.000
_cell.length_b   1.000
_cell.length_c   1.000
_cell.angle_alpha   90.00
_cell.angle_beta   90.00
_cell.angle_gamma   90.00
#
_symmetry.space_group_name_H-M   'P 1'
#
loop_
_entity.id
_entity.type
_entity.pdbx_description
1 polymer ?
#
loop_
_entity_poly.entity_id
_entity_poly.type
_entity_poly.pdbx_seq_one_letter_code
_entity_poly.pdbx_strand_id
1 'polypeptide(L)' 'LHIDGTLNAEEITTEEAAGSDARHHTYGFFGENRHFIDCIKNNVEPETHFADAVKTMELADRIYAGQM' A
#
# COMPACT_ATOMS: atom_id res chain seq x y z
N LEU A 1 15.30 12.53 -16.21
CA LEU A 1 15.59 11.53 -17.25
C LEU A 1 15.49 10.17 -16.56
N HIS A 2 14.59 9.31 -17.01
CA HIS A 2 14.59 7.90 -16.59
C HIS A 2 15.84 7.20 -17.14
N ILE A 3 16.22 6.06 -16.57
CA ILE A 3 17.45 5.32 -16.91
C ILE A 3 17.49 4.93 -18.41
N ASP A 4 16.33 4.85 -19.06
CA ASP A 4 16.13 4.54 -20.48
C ASP A 4 16.20 5.76 -21.43
N GLY A 5 16.40 6.97 -20.90
CA GLY A 5 16.45 8.20 -21.70
C GLY A 5 15.10 8.68 -22.22
N THR A 6 13.99 8.07 -21.80
CA THR A 6 12.63 8.49 -22.17
C THR A 6 11.93 9.22 -21.01
N LEU A 7 10.83 9.92 -21.32
CA LEU A 7 9.94 10.56 -20.34
C LEU A 7 8.54 9.93 -20.35
N ASN A 8 8.37 8.84 -21.11
CA ASN A 8 7.06 8.20 -21.25
C ASN A 8 6.86 7.30 -20.04
N ALA A 9 5.88 7.63 -19.21
CA ALA A 9 5.45 6.75 -18.14
C ALA A 9 4.61 5.61 -18.72
N GLU A 10 4.73 4.42 -18.12
CA GLU A 10 3.75 3.37 -18.32
C GLU A 10 2.44 3.79 -17.64
N GLU A 11 1.35 3.81 -18.40
CA GLU A 11 0.00 4.07 -17.90
C GLU A 11 -0.71 2.73 -17.70
N ILE A 12 -1.24 2.50 -16.49
CA ILE A 12 -2.01 1.31 -16.15
C ILE A 12 -3.24 1.71 -15.33
N THR A 13 -4.39 1.14 -15.66
CA THR A 13 -5.63 1.31 -14.88
C THR A 13 -5.63 0.45 -13.62
N THR A 14 -6.52 0.75 -12.68
CA THR A 14 -6.70 -0.07 -11.47
C THR A 14 -7.16 -1.49 -11.78
N GLU A 15 -7.95 -1.66 -12.83
CA GLU A 15 -8.50 -2.92 -13.31
C GLU A 15 -7.39 -3.80 -13.93
N GLU A 16 -6.53 -3.18 -14.75
CA GLU A 16 -5.36 -3.85 -15.34
C GLU A 16 -4.36 -4.25 -14.25
N ALA A 17 -4.08 -3.34 -13.30
CA ALA A 17 -3.18 -3.63 -12.18
C ALA A 17 -3.73 -4.74 -11.27
N ALA A 18 -5.05 -4.79 -11.04
CA ALA A 18 -5.68 -5.80 -10.19
C ALA A 18 -6.01 -7.11 -10.92
N GLY A 19 -5.98 -7.13 -12.26
CA GLY A 19 -6.45 -8.25 -13.08
C GLY A 19 -7.94 -8.56 -12.89
N SER A 20 -8.74 -7.58 -12.49
CA SER A 20 -10.16 -7.75 -12.13
C SER A 20 -10.91 -6.42 -12.24
N ASP A 21 -12.19 -6.48 -12.61
CA ASP A 21 -13.13 -5.36 -12.57
C ASP A 21 -13.92 -5.27 -11.24
N ALA A 22 -13.72 -6.24 -10.34
CA ALA A 22 -14.43 -6.30 -9.09
C ALA A 22 -13.85 -5.28 -8.09
N ARG A 23 -14.70 -4.39 -7.55
CA ARG A 23 -14.29 -3.31 -6.65
C ARG A 23 -13.46 -3.74 -5.44
N HIS A 24 -13.72 -4.93 -4.90
CA HIS A 24 -12.96 -5.44 -3.75
C HIS A 24 -11.53 -5.88 -4.14
N HIS A 25 -11.29 -6.18 -5.42
CA HIS A 25 -9.95 -6.37 -5.97
C HIS A 25 -9.31 -5.04 -6.37
N THR A 26 -10.02 -4.19 -7.14
CA THR A 26 -9.43 -2.93 -7.65
C THR A 26 -9.13 -1.91 -6.55
N TYR A 27 -9.86 -1.93 -5.43
CA TYR A 27 -9.59 -1.05 -4.27
C TYR A 27 -8.61 -1.68 -3.27
N GLY A 28 -8.07 -2.87 -3.56
CA GLY A 28 -7.05 -3.52 -2.73
C GLY A 28 -7.54 -4.26 -1.48
N PHE A 29 -8.82 -4.12 -1.09
CA PHE A 29 -9.37 -4.75 0.11
C PHE A 29 -9.17 -6.27 0.13
N PHE A 30 -9.38 -6.95 -1.00
CA PHE A 30 -9.19 -8.39 -1.10
C PHE A 30 -7.73 -8.78 -0.81
N GLY A 31 -6.78 -8.06 -1.41
CA GLY A 31 -5.35 -8.31 -1.23
C GLY A 31 -4.92 -8.13 0.22
N GLU A 32 -5.31 -7.02 0.85
CA GLU A 32 -5.00 -6.73 2.25
C GLU A 32 -5.55 -7.80 3.20
N ASN A 33 -6.82 -8.17 3.04
CA ASN A 33 -7.44 -9.20 3.87
C ASN A 33 -6.81 -10.59 3.64
N ARG A 34 -6.47 -10.92 2.39
CA ARG A 34 -5.79 -12.19 2.06
C ARG A 34 -4.42 -12.24 2.72
N HIS A 35 -3.62 -11.18 2.59
CA HIS A 35 -2.32 -11.04 3.24
C HIS A 35 -2.42 -11.22 4.75
N PHE A 36 -3.33 -10.50 5.42
CA PHE A 36 -3.54 -10.63 6.86
C PHE A 36 -3.88 -12.06 7.29
N ILE A 37 -4.79 -12.74 6.60
CA ILE A 37 -5.13 -14.14 6.92
C ILE A 37 -3.94 -15.08 6.66
N ASP A 38 -3.13 -14.83 5.62
CA ASP A 38 -1.93 -15.63 5.36
C ASP A 38 -0.87 -15.43 6.45
N CYS A 39 -0.68 -14.22 6.95
CA CYS A 39 0.16 -13.93 8.11
C CYS A 39 -0.29 -14.71 9.36
N ILE A 40 -1.60 -14.73 9.65
CA ILE A 40 -2.15 -15.53 10.76
C ILE A 40 -1.83 -17.02 10.57
N LYS A 41 -2.10 -17.57 9.38
CA LYS A 41 -1.90 -19.00 9.09
C LYS A 41 -0.43 -19.42 9.20
N ASN A 42 0.48 -18.53 8.83
CA ASN A 42 1.91 -18.80 8.82
C ASN A 42 2.63 -18.32 10.10
N ASN A 43 1.89 -17.71 11.04
CA ASN A 43 2.45 -17.09 12.25
C ASN A 43 3.57 -16.09 11.94
N VAL A 44 3.30 -15.18 11.00
CA VAL A 44 4.19 -14.08 10.58
C VAL A 44 3.52 -12.75 10.92
N GLU A 45 4.29 -11.76 11.35
CA GLU A 45 3.78 -10.39 11.58
C GLU A 45 3.46 -9.71 10.24
N PRO A 46 2.25 -9.15 10.06
CA PRO A 46 1.92 -8.40 8.84
C PRO A 46 2.66 -7.06 8.80
N GLU A 47 2.94 -6.56 7.60
CA GLU A 47 3.55 -5.24 7.40
C GLU A 47 2.65 -4.11 7.95
N THR A 48 1.33 -4.30 7.90
CA THR A 48 0.32 -3.34 8.38
C THR A 48 0.00 -3.47 9.88
N HIS A 49 0.97 -3.91 10.69
CA HIS A 49 0.84 -4.01 12.15
C HIS A 49 0.88 -2.65 12.87
N PHE A 50 0.44 -2.60 14.13
CA PHE A 50 0.33 -1.33 14.87
C PHE A 50 1.65 -0.61 15.09
N ALA A 51 2.77 -1.33 15.26
CA ALA A 51 4.06 -0.65 15.46
C ALA A 51 4.55 0.04 14.17
N ASP A 52 4.17 -0.44 12.98
CA ASP A 52 4.40 0.31 11.75
C ASP A 52 3.47 1.54 11.66
N ALA A 53 2.18 1.37 11.97
CA ALA A 53 1.20 2.45 11.95
C ALA A 53 1.56 3.63 12.87
N VAL A 54 2.30 3.40 13.96
CA VAL A 54 2.82 4.46 14.85
C VAL A 54 3.66 5.47 14.07
N LYS A 55 4.44 5.05 13.07
CA LYS A 55 5.29 5.97 12.28
C LYS A 55 4.46 7.02 11.55
N THR A 56 3.29 6.63 11.02
CA THR A 56 2.35 7.56 10.40
C THR A 56 1.76 8.53 11.43
N MET A 57 1.46 8.04 12.63
CA MET A 57 0.94 8.89 13.71
C MET A 57 1.99 9.90 14.21
N GLU A 58 3.23 9.48 14.38
CA GLU A 58 4.34 10.38 14.72
C GLU A 58 4.57 11.46 13.66
N LEU A 59 4.46 11.08 12.38
CA LEU A 59 4.49 12.05 11.29
C LEU A 59 3.33 13.04 11.43
N ALA A 60 2.09 12.55 11.62
CA ALA A 60 0.93 13.43 11.80
C ALA A 60 1.12 14.42 12.95
N ASP A 61 1.65 13.97 14.10
CA ASP A 61 1.94 14.84 15.24
C ASP A 61 2.97 15.94 14.89
N ARG A 62 4.02 15.60 14.13
CA ARG A 62 5.00 16.58 13.65
C ARG A 62 4.38 17.61 12.71
N ILE A 63 3.44 17.20 11.85
CA ILE A 63 2.68 18.12 10.99
C ILE A 63 1.89 19.10 11.84
N TYR A 64 1.14 18.60 12.83
CA TYR A 64 0.35 19.44 13.74
C TYR A 64 1.22 20.39 14.56
N ALA A 65 2.43 19.98 14.94
CA ALA A 65 3.39 20.79 15.66
C ALA A 65 4.18 21.78 14.78
N GLY A 66 4.01 21.75 13.44
CA GLY A 66 4.76 22.60 12.51
C GLY A 66 6.24 22.23 12.38
N GLN A 67 6.58 20.94 12.49
CA GLN A 67 7.95 20.40 12.52
C GLN A 67 8.34 19.62 11.24
N MET A 68 7.77 20.01 10.09
CA MET A 68 8.17 19.52 8.77
C MET A 68 9.08 20.50 8.06
#